data_AF-A0A093Z3Y6-F1
#
_entry.id   AF-A0A093Z3Y6-F1
#
_cell.length_a   1.000
_cell.length_b   1.000
_cell.length_c   1.000
_cell.angle_alpha   90.00
_cell.angle_beta   90.00
_cell.angle_gamma   90.00
#
_symmetry.space_group_name_H-M   'P 1'
#
loop_
_entity.id
_entity.type
_entity.pdbx_description
1 polymer ?
#
loop_
_entity_poly.entity_id
_entity_poly.type
_entity_poly.pdbx_seq_one_letter_code
_entity_poly.pdbx_strand_id
1 'polypeptide(L)'
;SPADRDPVWAAASLIGWVAFCSIDAKQASEAWPLAPPKPSDLEWIRLNDAKALLWDIADPMRADSMFRVTSTEYAAGVHKRSASDIGIPPAFSRLYGLDGPGPEDELYAVAVRALLAMLPVECKPQNHVTFLLFQGHMQPAFRELLAQKNAHALLLLSYWYAKVCRTVWWVERRATLECQAICLYLERYHGRDAEIQRLLHYPRRQCGMLRDDDPHYEMGLAVDGPGTTCPVYSERLPSRVYY
;
A
#
# COMPACT_ATOMS: atom_id res chain seq x y z
N SER A 1 -28.51 15.99 -1.30
CA SER A 1 -29.12 16.01 0.04
C SER A 1 -28.28 15.16 0.99
N PRO A 2 -28.48 15.22 2.33
CA PRO A 2 -27.79 14.30 3.25
C PRO A 2 -27.99 12.81 2.91
N ALA A 3 -29.14 12.46 2.33
CA ALA A 3 -29.46 11.08 1.91
C ALA A 3 -28.58 10.59 0.73
N ASP A 4 -27.99 11.49 -0.05
CA ASP A 4 -27.19 11.13 -1.23
C ASP A 4 -25.71 10.89 -0.91
N ARG A 5 -25.26 11.19 0.32
CA ARG A 5 -23.84 11.12 0.70
C ARG A 5 -23.26 9.71 0.66
N ASP A 6 -23.97 8.73 1.22
CA ASP A 6 -23.55 7.32 1.19
C ASP A 6 -23.57 6.75 -0.24
N PRO A 7 -24.64 6.93 -1.04
CA PRO A 7 -24.63 6.53 -2.45
C PRO A 7 -23.45 7.12 -3.25
N VAL A 8 -23.13 8.40 -3.06
CA VAL A 8 -21.99 9.05 -3.71
C VAL A 8 -20.67 8.42 -3.28
N TRP A 9 -20.48 8.18 -1.98
CA TRP A 9 -19.28 7.50 -1.47
C TRP A 9 -19.15 6.08 -1.99
N ALA A 10 -20.25 5.33 -2.05
CA ALA A 10 -20.32 3.98 -2.57
C ALA A 10 -19.88 3.96 -4.04
N ALA A 11 -20.48 4.81 -4.87
CA ALA A 11 -20.19 4.89 -6.29
C ALA A 11 -18.72 5.25 -6.55
N ALA A 12 -18.19 6.25 -5.85
CA ALA A 12 -16.78 6.64 -5.98
C ALA A 12 -15.82 5.52 -5.55
N SER A 13 -16.14 4.82 -4.45
CA SER A 13 -15.37 3.66 -3.97
C SER A 13 -15.35 2.53 -5.01
N LEU A 14 -16.50 2.20 -5.59
CA LEU A 14 -16.63 1.17 -6.61
C LEU A 14 -15.87 1.54 -7.88
N ILE A 15 -15.95 2.79 -8.34
CA ILE A 15 -15.18 3.26 -9.51
C ILE A 15 -13.68 3.12 -9.24
N GLY A 16 -13.20 3.56 -8.07
CA GLY A 16 -11.80 3.42 -7.68
C GLY A 16 -11.35 1.95 -7.63
N TRP A 17 -12.16 1.07 -7.07
CA TRP A 17 -11.87 -0.37 -7.01
C TRP A 17 -11.87 -1.00 -8.40
N VAL A 18 -12.85 -0.71 -9.26
CA VAL A 18 -12.88 -1.23 -10.63
C VAL A 18 -11.67 -0.73 -11.42
N ALA A 19 -11.33 0.55 -11.34
CA ALA A 19 -10.15 1.10 -12.00
C ALA A 19 -8.85 0.47 -11.50
N PHE A 20 -8.75 0.22 -10.19
CA PHE A 20 -7.62 -0.49 -9.61
C PHE A 20 -7.53 -1.92 -10.12
N CYS A 21 -8.60 -2.70 -10.05
CA CYS A 21 -8.57 -4.14 -10.37
C CYS A 21 -8.49 -4.42 -11.88
N SER A 22 -8.96 -3.47 -12.70
CA SER A 22 -8.96 -3.60 -14.15
C SER A 22 -7.54 -3.48 -14.71
N ILE A 23 -7.10 -4.56 -15.34
CA ILE A 23 -5.82 -4.62 -16.06
C ILE A 23 -5.97 -5.49 -17.31
N ASP A 24 -5.63 -4.92 -18.47
CA ASP A 24 -5.71 -5.63 -19.76
C ASP A 24 -4.53 -6.59 -19.99
N ALA A 25 -3.41 -6.36 -19.29
CA ALA A 25 -2.21 -7.16 -19.42
C ALA A 25 -2.50 -8.64 -19.09
N LYS A 26 -1.89 -9.53 -19.87
CA LYS A 26 -1.94 -10.99 -19.66
C LYS A 26 -0.63 -11.52 -19.07
N GLN A 27 0.45 -10.76 -19.20
CA GLN A 27 1.78 -11.08 -18.70
C GLN A 27 2.52 -9.81 -18.28
N ALA A 28 3.56 -9.98 -17.45
CA ALA A 28 4.32 -8.86 -16.88
C ALA A 28 4.89 -7.89 -17.93
N SER A 29 5.34 -8.38 -19.10
CA SER A 29 5.90 -7.53 -20.16
C SER A 29 4.88 -6.59 -20.80
N GLU A 30 3.59 -6.87 -20.66
CA GLU A 30 2.47 -6.03 -21.15
C GLU A 30 1.96 -5.05 -20.08
N ALA A 31 2.45 -5.17 -18.84
CA ALA A 31 2.07 -4.32 -17.74
C ALA A 31 3.06 -3.15 -17.56
N TRP A 32 2.58 -2.06 -16.98
CA TRP A 32 3.44 -0.98 -16.52
C TRP A 32 4.36 -1.50 -15.39
N PRO A 33 5.65 -1.11 -15.30
CA PRO A 33 6.35 -0.09 -16.09
C PRO A 33 7.08 -0.61 -17.35
N LEU A 34 6.95 -1.89 -17.72
CA LEU A 34 7.63 -2.47 -18.88
C LEU A 34 6.97 -2.11 -20.21
N ALA A 35 5.64 -2.03 -20.23
CA ALA A 35 4.88 -1.67 -21.42
C ALA A 35 5.24 -0.26 -21.93
N PRO A 36 5.03 0.01 -23.23
CA PRO A 36 5.10 1.37 -23.77
C PRO A 36 4.19 2.32 -22.98
N PRO A 37 4.60 3.59 -22.76
CA PRO A 37 3.80 4.56 -22.02
C PRO A 37 2.40 4.72 -22.62
N LYS A 38 1.39 4.76 -21.76
CA LYS A 38 0.00 5.01 -22.15
C LYS A 38 -0.66 6.02 -21.21
N PRO A 39 -1.67 6.79 -21.67
CA PRO A 39 -2.34 7.77 -20.83
C PRO A 39 -2.98 7.19 -19.56
N SER A 40 -3.39 5.92 -19.60
CA SER A 40 -3.98 5.20 -18.47
C SER A 40 -2.96 4.66 -17.46
N ASP A 41 -1.66 4.88 -17.66
CA ASP A 41 -0.64 4.53 -16.68
C ASP A 41 -0.89 5.28 -15.37
N LEU A 42 -0.88 4.52 -14.26
CA LEU A 42 -1.16 5.02 -12.91
C LEU A 42 -2.52 5.73 -12.75
N GLU A 43 -3.46 5.54 -13.69
CA GLU A 43 -4.78 6.18 -13.63
C GLU A 43 -5.56 5.79 -12.39
N TRP A 44 -5.44 4.53 -11.95
CA TRP A 44 -6.07 4.06 -10.73
C TRP A 44 -5.60 4.82 -9.48
N ILE A 45 -4.33 5.27 -9.44
CA ILE A 45 -3.80 6.09 -8.34
C ILE A 45 -4.46 7.47 -8.36
N ARG A 46 -4.60 8.07 -9.56
CA ARG A 46 -5.26 9.38 -9.72
C ARG A 46 -6.74 9.32 -9.37
N LEU A 47 -7.44 8.26 -9.74
CA LEU A 47 -8.85 8.07 -9.39
C LEU A 47 -9.05 7.86 -7.89
N ASN A 48 -8.14 7.13 -7.23
CA ASN A 48 -8.18 7.01 -5.78
C ASN A 48 -7.97 8.36 -5.06
N ASP A 49 -7.22 9.29 -5.68
CA ASP A 49 -7.05 10.65 -5.16
C ASP A 49 -8.31 11.50 -5.29
N ALA A 50 -9.01 11.40 -6.42
CA ALA A 50 -10.28 12.08 -6.62
C ALA A 50 -11.33 11.63 -5.57
N LYS A 51 -11.26 10.37 -5.13
CA LYS A 51 -12.06 9.87 -4.00
C LYS A 51 -11.73 10.58 -2.69
N ALA A 52 -10.48 10.97 -2.44
CA ALA A 52 -10.12 11.70 -1.22
C ALA A 52 -10.83 13.07 -1.15
N LEU A 53 -11.02 13.74 -2.28
CA LEU A 53 -11.79 15.01 -2.33
C LEU A 53 -13.27 14.82 -1.95
N LEU A 54 -13.83 13.65 -2.20
CA LEU A 54 -15.21 13.32 -1.81
C LEU A 54 -15.34 13.01 -0.31
N TRP A 55 -14.23 12.79 0.40
CA TRP A 55 -14.25 12.51 1.84
C TRP A 55 -14.94 13.64 2.60
N ASP A 56 -14.57 14.89 2.32
CA ASP A 56 -15.12 16.06 3.02
C ASP A 56 -16.59 16.32 2.69
N ILE A 57 -17.06 15.83 1.54
CA ILE A 57 -18.43 16.00 1.07
C ILE A 57 -19.34 14.90 1.61
N ALA A 58 -18.88 13.64 1.51
CA ALA A 58 -19.67 12.48 1.89
C ALA A 58 -19.59 12.19 3.38
N ASP A 59 -18.44 12.44 4.00
CA ASP A 59 -18.10 12.08 5.38
C ASP A 59 -18.59 10.66 5.72
N PRO A 60 -17.88 9.61 5.28
CA PRO A 60 -18.29 8.23 5.54
C PRO A 60 -18.21 7.85 7.03
N MET A 61 -17.57 8.68 7.87
CA MET A 61 -17.39 8.42 9.31
C MET A 61 -18.46 9.08 10.18
N ARG A 62 -19.34 9.91 9.59
CA ARG A 62 -20.49 10.49 10.29
C ARG A 62 -21.35 9.44 10.97
N ALA A 63 -22.00 9.84 12.06
CA ALA A 63 -22.70 8.93 12.98
C ALA A 63 -23.80 8.08 12.30
N ASP A 64 -24.45 8.61 11.27
CA ASP A 64 -25.56 7.99 10.54
C ASP A 64 -25.15 7.31 9.23
N SER A 65 -23.85 7.25 8.89
CA SER A 65 -23.39 6.57 7.67
C SER A 65 -23.39 5.05 7.82
N MET A 66 -23.83 4.35 6.78
CA MET A 66 -23.67 2.89 6.70
C MET A 66 -22.20 2.45 6.65
N PHE A 67 -21.27 3.32 6.23
CA PHE A 67 -19.84 3.01 6.13
C PHE A 67 -19.11 3.09 7.47
N ARG A 68 -19.76 3.59 8.53
CA ARG A 68 -19.18 3.68 9.87
C ARG A 68 -18.72 2.33 10.43
N VAL A 69 -19.30 1.22 9.94
CA VAL A 69 -18.84 -0.14 10.25
C VAL A 69 -17.36 -0.36 9.91
N THR A 70 -16.83 0.35 8.90
CA THR A 70 -15.43 0.25 8.47
C THR A 70 -14.47 1.18 9.21
N SER A 71 -14.96 1.88 10.25
CA SER A 71 -14.17 2.88 10.99
C SER A 71 -12.89 2.31 11.61
N THR A 72 -12.92 1.05 12.05
CA THR A 72 -11.75 0.36 12.62
C THR A 72 -10.67 0.15 11.56
N GLU A 73 -11.06 -0.31 10.38
CA GLU A 73 -10.18 -0.53 9.24
C GLU A 73 -9.61 0.79 8.72
N TYR A 74 -10.43 1.84 8.68
CA TYR A 74 -10.01 3.20 8.33
C TYR A 74 -9.00 3.75 9.33
N ALA A 75 -9.27 3.66 10.63
CA ALA A 75 -8.33 4.08 11.66
C ALA A 75 -7.00 3.32 11.52
N ALA A 76 -7.06 1.99 11.38
CA ALA A 76 -5.87 1.16 11.23
C ALA A 76 -5.07 1.48 9.96
N GLY A 77 -5.73 1.76 8.83
CA GLY A 77 -5.08 1.98 7.54
C GLY A 77 -4.61 3.42 7.33
N VAL A 78 -5.25 4.40 7.96
CA VAL A 78 -4.90 5.82 7.85
C VAL A 78 -3.92 6.25 8.95
N HIS A 79 -3.84 5.53 10.07
CA HIS A 79 -2.91 5.88 11.14
C HIS A 79 -1.46 5.88 10.66
N LYS A 80 -0.90 7.09 10.59
CA LYS A 80 0.55 7.33 10.50
C LYS A 80 1.15 6.99 11.86
N ARG A 81 1.50 5.72 12.09
CA ARG A 81 2.34 5.38 13.25
C ARG A 81 3.62 6.20 13.19
N SER A 82 4.05 6.72 14.35
CA SER A 82 5.21 7.59 14.42
C SER A 82 6.48 6.79 14.09
N ALA A 83 7.52 7.48 13.62
CA ALA A 83 8.81 6.85 13.27
C ALA A 83 9.44 6.10 14.47
N SER A 84 9.18 6.57 15.70
CA SER A 84 9.66 5.94 16.92
C SER A 84 8.96 4.63 17.26
N ASP A 85 7.77 4.38 16.72
CA ASP A 85 6.98 3.18 17.03
C ASP A 85 7.28 2.01 16.08
N ILE A 86 7.91 2.29 14.93
CA ILE A 86 8.23 1.30 13.89
C ILE A 86 9.73 1.29 13.71
N GLY A 87 10.40 0.25 14.21
CA GLY A 87 11.81 0.03 13.91
C GLY A 87 12.01 -0.07 12.39
N ILE A 88 12.70 0.92 11.81
CA ILE A 88 13.01 0.94 10.38
C ILE A 88 14.21 0.01 10.14
N PRO A 89 14.09 -1.03 9.31
CA PRO A 89 15.22 -1.90 9.03
C PRO A 89 16.38 -1.10 8.42
N PRO A 90 17.65 -1.35 8.80
CA PRO A 90 18.80 -0.59 8.31
C PRO A 90 18.91 -0.53 6.78
N ALA A 91 18.40 -1.57 6.10
CA ALA A 91 18.27 -1.62 4.65
C ALA A 91 17.41 -0.50 4.06
N PHE A 92 16.22 -0.31 4.63
CA PHE A 92 15.30 0.75 4.21
C PHE A 92 15.84 2.11 4.63
N SER A 93 16.43 2.21 5.81
CA SER A 93 17.01 3.46 6.29
C SER A 93 18.10 3.99 5.33
N ARG A 94 19.05 3.14 4.96
CA ARG A 94 20.11 3.50 4.00
C ARG A 94 19.57 3.82 2.60
N LEU A 95 18.64 3.01 2.09
CA LEU A 95 18.14 3.19 0.72
C LEU A 95 17.31 4.46 0.56
N TYR A 96 16.53 4.81 1.58
CA TYR A 96 15.63 5.97 1.55
C TYR A 96 16.16 7.19 2.30
N GLY A 97 17.42 7.17 2.75
CA GLY A 97 18.09 8.30 3.40
C GLY A 97 17.70 8.58 4.84
N LEU A 98 16.80 7.77 5.44
CA LEU A 98 16.05 8.07 6.68
C LEU A 98 16.89 8.15 7.97
N ASP A 99 18.21 8.01 7.87
CA ASP A 99 19.17 8.12 8.97
C ASP A 99 19.63 9.59 9.23
N GLY A 100 19.19 10.56 8.41
CA GLY A 100 19.59 11.98 8.49
C GLY A 100 18.44 12.98 8.68
N PRO A 101 18.73 14.30 8.70
CA PRO A 101 17.74 15.39 8.66
C PRO A 101 17.69 16.10 7.29
N GLY A 102 17.77 15.35 6.20
CA GLY A 102 17.73 15.84 4.83
C GLY A 102 16.31 15.98 4.26
N PRO A 103 16.12 16.78 3.20
CA PRO A 103 14.81 16.95 2.55
C PRO A 103 14.32 15.68 1.82
N GLU A 104 15.22 14.77 1.46
CA GLU A 104 14.86 13.45 0.88
C GLU A 104 14.13 12.55 1.88
N ASP A 105 14.34 12.78 3.18
CA ASP A 105 13.69 12.03 4.25
C ASP A 105 12.18 12.21 4.23
N GLU A 106 11.70 13.40 3.87
CA GLU A 106 10.26 13.69 3.82
C GLU A 106 9.58 13.02 2.62
N LEU A 107 10.31 12.85 1.52
CA LEU A 107 9.76 12.42 0.22
C LEU A 107 9.22 10.99 0.26
N TYR A 108 9.96 10.09 0.94
CA TYR A 108 9.59 8.68 1.06
C TYR A 108 9.12 8.30 2.46
N ALA A 109 9.41 9.07 3.51
CA ALA A 109 9.13 8.67 4.90
C ALA A 109 7.69 8.22 5.13
N VAL A 110 6.70 8.94 4.59
CA VAL A 110 5.29 8.59 4.79
C VAL A 110 4.97 7.22 4.18
N ALA A 111 5.39 6.98 2.94
CA ALA A 111 5.16 5.72 2.25
C ALA A 111 5.96 4.56 2.88
N VAL A 112 7.23 4.79 3.22
CA VAL A 112 8.08 3.78 3.88
C VAL A 112 7.50 3.39 5.23
N ARG A 113 7.13 4.36 6.08
CA ARG A 113 6.56 4.07 7.41
C ARG A 113 5.23 3.34 7.31
N ALA A 114 4.34 3.79 6.42
CA ALA A 114 3.07 3.11 6.20
C ALA A 114 3.26 1.67 5.72
N LEU A 115 4.23 1.44 4.82
CA LEU A 115 4.57 0.11 4.33
C LEU A 115 5.15 -0.77 5.44
N LEU A 116 6.14 -0.27 6.19
CA LEU A 116 6.78 -1.02 7.27
C LEU A 116 5.82 -1.32 8.44
N ALA A 117 4.84 -0.44 8.71
CA ALA A 117 3.76 -0.72 9.64
C ALA A 117 2.89 -1.91 9.19
N MET A 118 2.74 -2.06 7.87
CA MET A 118 1.83 -2.99 7.22
C MET A 118 2.46 -4.36 6.98
N LEU A 119 3.77 -4.43 6.69
CA LEU A 119 4.45 -5.67 6.33
C LEU A 119 4.31 -6.79 7.39
N PRO A 120 4.43 -6.53 8.71
CA PRO A 120 4.29 -7.58 9.74
C PRO A 120 2.84 -8.03 9.96
N VAL A 121 1.85 -7.27 9.51
CA VAL A 121 0.43 -7.56 9.78
C VAL A 121 -0.07 -8.60 8.78
N GLU A 122 -0.58 -9.72 9.26
CA GLU A 122 -1.15 -10.75 8.39
C GLU A 122 -2.33 -10.18 7.58
N CYS A 123 -2.26 -10.34 6.25
CA CYS A 123 -3.27 -9.84 5.33
C CYS A 123 -4.32 -10.93 5.09
N LYS A 124 -5.52 -10.74 5.61
CA LYS A 124 -6.64 -11.68 5.55
C LYS A 124 -7.80 -11.08 4.75
N PRO A 125 -8.69 -11.92 4.19
CA PRO A 125 -9.92 -11.43 3.57
C PRO A 125 -10.77 -10.54 4.47
N GLN A 126 -10.64 -10.62 5.81
CA GLN A 126 -11.41 -9.78 6.74
C GLN A 126 -10.82 -8.38 6.93
N ASN A 127 -9.52 -8.18 6.73
CA ASN A 127 -8.84 -6.89 6.97
C ASN A 127 -8.20 -6.30 5.69
N HIS A 128 -8.41 -6.90 4.52
CA HIS A 128 -7.81 -6.49 3.24
C HIS A 128 -8.00 -5.00 2.91
N VAL A 129 -9.14 -4.41 3.31
CA VAL A 129 -9.43 -2.97 3.11
C VAL A 129 -8.34 -2.10 3.72
N THR A 130 -7.85 -2.43 4.92
CA THR A 130 -6.77 -1.71 5.60
C THR A 130 -5.50 -1.64 4.74
N PHE A 131 -5.18 -2.70 4.01
CA PHE A 131 -3.99 -2.76 3.15
C PHE A 131 -4.14 -1.94 1.87
N LEU A 132 -5.38 -1.79 1.39
CA LEU A 132 -5.68 -0.96 0.23
C LEU A 132 -5.69 0.53 0.56
N LEU A 133 -5.89 0.90 1.83
CA LEU A 133 -5.73 2.27 2.29
C LEU A 133 -4.28 2.78 2.19
N PHE A 134 -3.29 1.89 1.98
CA PHE A 134 -1.91 2.29 1.66
C PHE A 134 -1.83 3.31 0.51
N GLN A 135 -2.73 3.18 -0.46
CA GLN A 135 -2.79 4.06 -1.63
C GLN A 135 -2.96 5.54 -1.23
N GLY A 136 -3.60 5.82 -0.08
CA GLY A 136 -3.74 7.17 0.48
C GLY A 136 -2.42 7.75 1.03
N HIS A 137 -1.41 6.91 1.29
CA HIS A 137 -0.09 7.34 1.76
C HIS A 137 0.88 7.67 0.61
N MET A 138 0.50 7.39 -0.64
CA MET A 138 1.23 7.79 -1.83
C MET A 138 1.05 9.30 -2.08
N GLN A 139 1.82 10.14 -1.41
CA GLN A 139 1.76 11.61 -1.53
C GLN A 139 2.06 12.08 -2.97
N PRO A 140 1.63 13.30 -3.38
CA PRO A 140 1.80 13.79 -4.75
C PRO A 140 3.22 13.64 -5.29
N ALA A 141 4.23 14.03 -4.51
CA ALA A 141 5.63 13.93 -4.91
C ALA A 141 6.11 12.47 -5.11
N PHE A 142 5.63 11.53 -4.30
CA PHE A 142 5.89 10.09 -4.51
C PHE A 142 5.26 9.58 -5.81
N ARG A 143 4.08 10.09 -6.20
CA ARG A 143 3.42 9.71 -7.46
C ARG A 143 4.14 10.24 -8.69
N GLU A 144 4.70 11.45 -8.59
CA GLU A 144 5.56 12.00 -9.65
C GLU A 144 6.80 11.13 -9.87
N LEU A 145 7.42 10.66 -8.79
CA LEU A 145 8.53 9.71 -8.87
C LEU A 145 8.11 8.38 -9.50
N LEU A 146 6.92 7.86 -9.18
CA LEU A 146 6.38 6.68 -9.85
C LEU A 146 6.20 6.94 -11.35
N ALA A 147 5.63 8.07 -11.75
CA ALA A 147 5.46 8.43 -13.16
C ALA A 147 6.80 8.50 -13.92
N GLN A 148 7.86 8.93 -13.23
CA GLN A 148 9.23 8.96 -13.73
C GLN A 148 9.95 7.60 -13.66
N LYS A 149 9.27 6.53 -13.21
CA LYS A 149 9.84 5.19 -13.01
C LYS A 149 11.08 5.19 -12.10
N ASN A 150 11.11 6.09 -11.12
CA ASN A 150 12.19 6.16 -10.15
C ASN A 150 12.33 4.83 -9.39
N ALA A 151 13.56 4.34 -9.26
CA ALA A 151 13.82 2.99 -8.76
C ALA A 151 13.34 2.77 -7.33
N HIS A 152 13.57 3.73 -6.43
CA HIS A 152 13.16 3.65 -5.03
C HIS A 152 11.64 3.69 -4.87
N ALA A 153 10.96 4.49 -5.69
CA ALA A 153 9.50 4.56 -5.70
C ALA A 153 8.87 3.26 -6.20
N LEU A 154 9.41 2.73 -7.30
CA LEU A 154 8.99 1.44 -7.86
C LEU A 154 9.18 0.31 -6.84
N LEU A 155 10.30 0.29 -6.11
CA LEU A 155 10.54 -0.72 -5.07
C LEU A 155 9.50 -0.66 -3.95
N LEU A 156 9.10 0.53 -3.46
CA LEU A 156 8.02 0.61 -2.46
C LEU A 156 6.69 0.11 -3.01
N LEU A 157 6.38 0.44 -4.26
CA LEU A 157 5.15 -0.01 -4.89
C LEU A 157 5.13 -1.54 -5.09
N SER A 158 6.25 -2.16 -5.46
CA SER A 158 6.33 -3.62 -5.59
C SER A 158 6.18 -4.33 -4.26
N TYR A 159 6.71 -3.77 -3.16
CA TYR A 159 6.48 -4.30 -1.81
C TYR A 159 5.01 -4.26 -1.41
N TRP A 160 4.32 -3.15 -1.70
CA TRP A 160 2.89 -3.07 -1.44
C TRP A 160 2.11 -4.09 -2.29
N TYR A 161 2.39 -4.18 -3.59
CA TYR A 161 1.76 -5.19 -4.44
C TYR A 161 2.01 -6.61 -3.96
N ALA A 162 3.25 -6.94 -3.61
CA ALA A 162 3.63 -8.21 -3.03
C ALA A 162 2.87 -8.53 -1.73
N LYS A 163 2.52 -7.52 -0.94
CA LYS A 163 1.72 -7.69 0.28
C LYS A 163 0.25 -8.02 -0.02
N VAL A 164 -0.32 -7.45 -1.07
CA VAL A 164 -1.76 -7.57 -1.38
C VAL A 164 -2.08 -8.59 -2.47
N CYS A 165 -1.07 -9.11 -3.20
CA CYS A 165 -1.29 -9.93 -4.40
C CYS A 165 -1.94 -11.30 -4.12
N ARG A 166 -1.93 -11.79 -2.88
CA ARG A 166 -2.55 -13.09 -2.52
C ARG A 166 -3.74 -12.96 -1.58
N THR A 167 -4.20 -11.73 -1.32
CA THR A 167 -5.22 -11.50 -0.29
C THR A 167 -6.63 -11.76 -0.78
N VAL A 168 -6.97 -11.22 -1.95
CA VAL A 168 -8.31 -11.33 -2.54
C VAL A 168 -8.20 -11.41 -4.06
N TRP A 169 -9.01 -12.27 -4.67
CA TRP A 169 -8.93 -12.63 -6.09
C TRP A 169 -9.04 -11.44 -7.06
N TRP A 170 -9.77 -10.40 -6.67
CA TRP A 170 -9.98 -9.22 -7.51
C TRP A 170 -8.78 -8.26 -7.52
N VAL A 171 -7.90 -8.32 -6.50
CA VAL A 171 -6.61 -7.59 -6.50
C VAL A 171 -5.50 -8.40 -7.17
N GLU A 172 -5.55 -9.72 -7.00
CA GLU A 172 -4.48 -10.66 -7.31
C GLU A 172 -3.87 -10.44 -8.70
N ARG A 173 -4.72 -10.34 -9.73
CA ARG A 173 -4.24 -10.21 -11.11
C ARG A 173 -3.38 -8.96 -11.32
N ARG A 174 -3.88 -7.78 -10.93
CA ARG A 174 -3.12 -6.53 -11.09
C ARG A 174 -1.87 -6.52 -10.24
N ALA A 175 -2.03 -6.85 -8.96
CA ALA A 175 -0.91 -6.80 -8.03
C ALA A 175 0.20 -7.76 -8.45
N THR A 176 -0.14 -8.96 -8.91
CA THR A 176 0.85 -9.93 -9.41
C THR A 176 1.55 -9.41 -10.66
N LEU A 177 0.80 -9.03 -11.70
CA LEU A 177 1.39 -8.64 -12.99
C LEU A 177 2.24 -7.37 -12.91
N GLU A 178 1.78 -6.34 -12.20
CA GLU A 178 2.57 -5.11 -12.04
C GLU A 178 3.73 -5.30 -11.06
N CYS A 179 3.59 -6.12 -10.01
CA CYS A 179 4.74 -6.46 -9.16
C CYS A 179 5.83 -7.16 -9.98
N GLN A 180 5.46 -8.14 -10.82
CA GLN A 180 6.39 -8.82 -11.71
C GLN A 180 7.05 -7.85 -12.69
N ALA A 181 6.25 -6.97 -13.32
CA ALA A 181 6.76 -5.98 -14.26
C ALA A 181 7.75 -5.02 -13.62
N ILE A 182 7.46 -4.56 -12.40
CA ILE A 182 8.36 -3.71 -11.62
C ILE A 182 9.67 -4.45 -11.30
N CYS A 183 9.60 -5.70 -10.82
CA CYS A 183 10.79 -6.48 -10.51
C CYS A 183 11.69 -6.64 -11.74
N LEU A 184 11.12 -7.04 -12.87
CA LEU A 184 11.84 -7.17 -14.15
C LEU A 184 12.42 -5.84 -14.64
N TYR A 185 11.70 -4.73 -14.46
CA TYR A 185 12.18 -3.39 -14.82
C TYR A 185 13.41 -3.01 -13.98
N LEU A 186 13.32 -3.20 -12.66
CA LEU A 186 14.42 -2.86 -11.75
C LEU A 186 15.65 -3.78 -11.96
N GLU A 187 15.45 -5.05 -12.28
CA GLU A 187 16.54 -5.94 -12.69
C GLU A 187 17.23 -5.47 -13.97
N ARG A 188 16.44 -5.08 -14.98
CA ARG A 188 16.95 -4.69 -16.30
C ARG A 188 17.67 -3.35 -16.28
N TYR A 189 17.13 -2.36 -15.58
CA TYR A 189 17.61 -0.97 -15.63
C TYR A 189 18.40 -0.55 -14.39
N HIS A 190 18.24 -1.25 -13.27
CA HIS A 190 18.90 -0.98 -11.99
C HIS A 190 19.64 -2.22 -11.44
N GLY A 191 20.02 -3.17 -12.31
CA GLY A 191 20.70 -4.42 -11.95
C GLY A 191 22.07 -4.25 -11.28
N ARG A 192 22.68 -3.06 -11.35
CA ARG A 192 23.96 -2.73 -10.69
C ARG A 192 23.80 -2.24 -9.25
N ASP A 193 22.59 -1.88 -8.83
CA ASP A 193 22.31 -1.44 -7.47
C ASP A 193 22.09 -2.66 -6.57
N ALA A 194 23.14 -3.04 -5.83
CA ALA A 194 23.12 -4.24 -5.00
C ALA A 194 22.04 -4.19 -3.90
N GLU A 195 21.71 -3.00 -3.36
CA GLU A 195 20.73 -2.88 -2.29
C GLU A 195 19.31 -3.04 -2.83
N ILE A 196 19.01 -2.44 -3.99
CA ILE A 196 17.75 -2.67 -4.70
C ILE A 196 17.60 -4.15 -5.05
N GLN A 197 18.62 -4.77 -5.65
CA GLN A 197 18.56 -6.18 -6.03
C GLN A 197 18.34 -7.10 -4.82
N ARG A 198 18.98 -6.81 -3.69
CA ARG A 198 18.77 -7.55 -2.44
C ARG A 198 17.34 -7.40 -1.93
N LEU A 199 16.79 -6.18 -1.93
CA LEU A 199 15.44 -5.93 -1.45
C LEU A 199 14.35 -6.44 -2.41
N LEU A 200 14.64 -6.68 -3.68
CA LEU A 200 13.70 -7.29 -4.63
C LEU A 200 13.35 -8.76 -4.33
N HIS A 201 14.09 -9.43 -3.45
CA HIS A 201 13.82 -10.82 -3.11
C HIS A 201 12.40 -11.05 -2.59
N TYR A 202 11.94 -10.22 -1.64
CA TYR A 202 10.60 -10.35 -1.07
C TYR A 202 9.50 -10.16 -2.13
N PRO A 203 9.48 -9.06 -2.93
CA PRO A 203 8.47 -8.90 -3.96
C PRO A 203 8.44 -10.04 -4.97
N ARG A 204 9.62 -10.48 -5.47
CA ARG A 204 9.73 -11.59 -6.43
C ARG A 204 9.16 -12.90 -5.89
N ARG A 205 9.42 -13.20 -4.62
CA ARG A 205 8.88 -14.39 -3.95
C ARG A 205 7.35 -14.36 -3.92
N GLN A 206 6.78 -13.24 -3.48
CA GLN A 206 5.33 -13.13 -3.29
C GLN A 206 4.57 -13.12 -4.63
N CYS A 207 5.08 -12.44 -5.65
CA CYS A 207 4.46 -12.44 -6.98
C CYS A 207 4.79 -13.69 -7.83
N GLY A 208 5.43 -14.71 -7.26
CA GLY A 208 5.63 -16.02 -7.90
C GLY A 208 6.70 -16.03 -8.99
N MET A 209 7.67 -15.11 -8.94
CA MET A 209 8.82 -15.11 -9.86
C MET A 209 9.96 -16.02 -9.41
N LEU A 210 10.04 -16.31 -8.11
CA LEU A 210 11.02 -17.25 -7.57
C LEU A 210 10.44 -18.66 -7.57
N ARG A 211 11.31 -19.63 -7.82
CA ARG A 211 10.97 -21.06 -7.66
C ARG A 211 11.27 -21.45 -6.21
N ASP A 212 10.65 -22.53 -5.72
CA ASP A 212 10.86 -23.00 -4.33
C ASP A 212 12.33 -23.33 -3.98
N ASP A 213 13.20 -23.46 -5.00
CA ASP A 213 14.63 -23.73 -4.86
C ASP A 213 15.52 -22.47 -4.73
N ASP A 214 14.95 -21.26 -4.82
CA ASP A 214 15.72 -20.01 -4.69
C ASP A 214 16.11 -19.75 -3.22
N PRO A 215 17.36 -19.35 -2.92
CA PRO A 215 17.84 -19.23 -1.54
C PRO A 215 16.93 -18.33 -0.70
N HIS A 216 16.45 -18.87 0.42
CA HIS A 216 15.64 -18.15 1.39
C HIS A 216 16.48 -17.05 2.06
N TYR A 217 16.19 -15.79 1.74
CA TYR A 217 16.69 -14.65 2.49
C TYR A 217 15.67 -14.27 3.57
N GLU A 218 16.05 -14.46 4.84
CA GLU A 218 15.36 -13.86 5.97
C GLU A 218 15.68 -12.37 5.99
N MET A 219 14.76 -11.57 5.45
CA MET A 219 14.70 -10.17 5.81
C MET A 219 14.36 -10.16 7.29
N GLY A 220 15.21 -9.61 8.17
CA GLY A 220 15.04 -9.60 9.64
C GLY A 220 13.80 -8.85 10.17
N LEU A 221 12.77 -8.71 9.34
CA LEU A 221 11.39 -8.48 9.72
C LEU A 221 10.80 -9.84 10.07
N ALA A 222 10.24 -10.00 11.27
CA ALA A 222 9.48 -11.19 11.62
C ALA A 222 8.29 -11.30 10.66
N VAL A 223 8.44 -12.14 9.63
CA VAL A 223 7.37 -12.53 8.71
C VAL A 223 6.73 -13.75 9.36
N ASP A 224 5.51 -13.54 9.88
CA ASP A 224 4.63 -14.54 10.50
C ASP A 224 5.12 -15.14 11.82
N GLY A 225 4.81 -14.45 12.92
CA GLY A 225 4.78 -15.03 14.26
C GLY A 225 3.38 -15.56 14.61
N PRO A 226 3.24 -16.67 15.37
CA PRO A 226 1.94 -17.19 15.78
C PRO A 226 1.20 -16.18 16.66
N GLY A 227 -0.09 -16.04 16.39
CA GLY A 227 -0.94 -14.95 16.85
C GLY A 227 -0.83 -14.69 18.35
N THR A 228 -0.37 -13.50 18.70
CA THR A 228 -0.63 -12.95 20.02
C THR A 228 -1.97 -12.24 19.95
N THR A 229 -2.99 -12.85 20.56
CA THR A 229 -4.28 -12.20 20.83
C THR A 229 -4.03 -10.89 21.56
N CYS A 230 -4.37 -9.75 20.94
CA CYS A 230 -4.46 -8.48 21.65
C CYS A 230 -5.59 -8.57 22.68
N PRO A 231 -5.35 -8.23 23.96
CA PRO A 231 -6.42 -8.14 24.94
C PRO A 231 -7.35 -6.99 24.58
N VAL A 232 -8.65 -7.27 24.58
CA VAL A 232 -9.72 -6.29 24.44
C VAL A 232 -9.64 -5.32 25.62
N TYR A 233 -9.13 -4.11 25.40
CA TYR A 233 -9.29 -3.02 26.34
C TYR A 233 -10.76 -2.59 26.32
N SER A 234 -11.51 -3.00 27.34
CA SER A 234 -12.80 -2.42 27.68
C SER A 234 -12.56 -1.07 28.34
N GLU A 235 -12.52 0.00 27.54
CA GLU A 235 -12.59 1.35 28.08
C GLU A 235 -14.06 1.67 28.42
N ARG A 236 -14.30 1.86 29.72
CA ARG A 236 -15.54 2.41 30.26
C ARG A 236 -15.68 3.85 29.79
N LEU A 237 -16.78 4.16 29.13
CA LEU A 237 -17.22 5.51 28.81
C LEU A 237 -17.23 6.38 30.09
N PRO A 238 -16.61 7.58 30.09
CA PRO A 238 -16.76 8.52 31.19
C PRO A 238 -18.17 9.14 31.16
N SER A 239 -18.79 9.16 32.34
CA SER A 239 -20.13 9.64 32.62
C SER A 239 -20.34 11.09 32.18
N ARG A 240 -21.47 11.33 31.52
CA ARG A 240 -22.00 12.66 31.19
C ARG A 240 -22.18 13.48 32.46
N VAL A 241 -21.61 14.68 32.51
CA VAL A 241 -22.06 15.75 33.40
C VAL A 241 -22.90 16.71 32.56
N TYR A 242 -24.17 16.82 32.92
CA TYR A 242 -25.10 17.79 32.35
C TYR A 242 -24.93 19.13 33.07
N TYR A 243 -24.75 20.20 32.29
CA TYR A 243 -25.21 21.55 32.62
C TYR A 243 -25.85 22.14 31.37
#